data_AF-A0A846PZ51-F1
#
_entry.id   AF-A0A846PZ51-F1
#
_cell.length_a   1.000
_cell.length_b   1.000
_cell.length_c   1.000
_cell.angle_alpha   90.00
_cell.angle_beta   90.00
_cell.angle_gamma   90.00
#
_symmetry.space_group_name_H-M   'P 1'
#
loop_
_entity.id
_entity.type
_entity.pdbx_description
1 polymer ?
#
loop_
_entity_poly.entity_id
_entity_poly.type
_entity_poly.pdbx_seq_one_letter_code
_entity_poly.pdbx_strand_id
1 'polypeptide(L)'
;IATATYGTELAPQVQKLREVRDNKLLQTKSGSIFIDGFNNLYYSFSPIVADYERENPYFKEVIKLAITPMISSLSILNYVEMDTEVEVLGIGISVILLNVGMYIGIPIVIVVGIRKVN
;
A
#
# COMPACT_ATOMS: atom_id res chain seq x y z
N ILE A 1 7.92 -7.31 2.58
CA ILE A 1 8.17 -5.85 2.59
C ILE A 1 7.72 -5.25 3.91
N ALA A 2 6.43 -4.95 4.14
CA ALA A 2 6.00 -4.23 5.36
C ALA A 2 6.55 -4.78 6.70
N THR A 3 6.57 -6.11 6.90
CA THR A 3 7.19 -6.72 8.09
C THR A 3 8.69 -6.42 8.21
N ALA A 4 9.44 -6.49 7.11
CA ALA A 4 10.86 -6.14 7.09
C ALA A 4 11.06 -4.63 7.37
N THR A 5 10.18 -3.80 6.82
CA THR A 5 10.18 -2.34 7.01
C THR A 5 9.89 -1.92 8.46
N TYR A 6 8.88 -2.51 9.10
CA TYR A 6 8.46 -2.14 10.46
C TYR A 6 9.02 -3.06 11.56
N GLY A 7 9.79 -4.08 11.19
CA GLY A 7 10.58 -4.92 12.10
C GLY A 7 9.83 -6.04 12.80
N THR A 8 8.50 -6.03 12.80
CA THR A 8 7.69 -7.10 13.40
C THR A 8 6.37 -7.25 12.68
N GLU A 9 5.86 -8.49 12.66
CA GLU A 9 4.53 -8.78 12.18
C GLU A 9 3.44 -8.15 13.05
N LEU A 10 3.74 -7.86 14.32
CA LEU A 10 2.81 -7.21 15.25
C LEU A 10 2.78 -5.69 15.09
N ALA A 11 3.55 -5.13 14.15
CA ALA A 11 3.57 -3.68 13.95
C ALA A 11 2.17 -3.19 13.53
N PRO A 12 1.69 -2.06 14.08
CA PRO A 12 0.35 -1.55 13.77
C PRO A 12 0.09 -1.37 12.27
N GLN A 13 1.11 -0.98 11.51
CA GLN A 13 1.05 -0.81 10.05
C GLN A 13 0.79 -2.15 9.33
N VAL A 14 1.41 -3.23 9.80
CA VAL A 14 1.22 -4.58 9.25
C VAL A 14 -0.15 -5.12 9.63
N GLN A 15 -0.59 -4.87 10.87
CA GLN A 15 -1.91 -5.28 11.35
C GLN A 15 -3.04 -4.60 10.57
N LYS A 16 -2.95 -3.28 10.33
CA LYS A 16 -3.93 -2.57 9.51
C LYS A 16 -4.10 -3.17 8.11
N LEU A 17 -3.00 -3.55 7.46
CA LEU A 17 -3.07 -4.21 6.14
C LEU A 17 -3.73 -5.59 6.22
N ARG A 18 -3.44 -6.37 7.28
CA ARG A 18 -4.07 -7.67 7.51
C ARG A 18 -5.57 -7.53 7.73
N GLU A 19 -5.99 -6.57 8.56
CA GLU A 19 -7.40 -6.29 8.81
C GLU A 19 -8.14 -5.90 7.52
N VAL A 20 -7.56 -5.02 6.68
CA VAL A 20 -8.16 -4.67 5.38
C VAL A 20 -8.29 -5.91 4.50
N ARG A 21 -7.24 -6.74 4.40
CA ARG A 21 -7.28 -7.95 3.60
C ARG A 21 -8.37 -8.91 4.10
N ASP A 22 -8.32 -9.26 5.38
CA ASP A 22 -9.09 -10.34 5.96
C ASP A 22 -10.56 -9.95 6.17
N ASN A 23 -10.82 -8.73 6.63
CA ASN A 23 -12.16 -8.28 7.03
C ASN A 23 -12.89 -7.51 5.93
N LYS A 24 -12.21 -7.07 4.87
CA LYS A 24 -12.83 -6.29 3.79
C LYS A 24 -12.68 -6.95 2.44
N LEU A 25 -11.44 -7.20 1.99
CA LEU A 25 -11.22 -7.68 0.63
C LEU A 25 -11.63 -9.15 0.45
N LEU A 26 -11.18 -10.04 1.34
CA LEU A 26 -11.47 -11.48 1.27
C LEU A 26 -12.93 -11.83 1.61
N GLN A 27 -13.72 -10.87 2.09
CA GLN A 27 -15.16 -11.04 2.32
C GLN A 27 -15.98 -10.91 1.03
N THR A 28 -15.36 -10.55 -0.10
CA THR A 28 -16.03 -10.40 -1.40
C THR A 28 -15.32 -11.18 -2.50
N LYS A 29 -16.05 -11.52 -3.57
CA LYS A 29 -15.50 -12.23 -4.72
C LYS A 29 -14.50 -11.36 -5.47
N SER A 30 -14.85 -10.09 -5.73
CA SER A 30 -13.95 -9.18 -6.44
C SER A 30 -12.67 -8.90 -5.66
N GLY A 31 -12.77 -8.71 -4.34
CA GLY A 31 -11.60 -8.50 -3.49
C GLY A 31 -10.71 -9.74 -3.41
N SER A 32 -11.28 -10.94 -3.35
CA SER A 32 -10.52 -12.20 -3.38
C SER A 32 -9.74 -12.38 -4.69
N ILE A 33 -10.39 -12.16 -5.85
CA ILE A 33 -9.74 -12.20 -7.16
C ILE A 33 -8.60 -11.18 -7.24
N PHE A 34 -8.81 -9.97 -6.72
CA PHE A 34 -7.77 -8.96 -6.67
C PHE A 34 -6.58 -9.40 -5.82
N ILE A 35 -6.81 -9.92 -4.62
CA ILE A 35 -5.73 -10.40 -3.73
C ILE A 35 -4.94 -11.54 -4.37
N ASP A 36 -5.60 -12.48 -5.05
CA ASP A 36 -4.92 -13.57 -5.75
C ASP A 36 -4.01 -13.06 -6.88
N GLY A 37 -4.55 -12.16 -7.72
CA GLY A 37 -3.77 -11.52 -8.79
C GLY A 37 -2.61 -10.68 -8.25
N PHE A 38 -2.87 -9.91 -7.20
CA PHE A 38 -1.86 -9.12 -6.51
C PHE A 38 -0.76 -10.01 -5.93
N ASN A 39 -1.11 -11.10 -5.24
CA ASN A 39 -0.15 -12.01 -4.61
C ASN A 39 0.80 -12.64 -5.63
N ASN A 40 0.28 -13.05 -6.80
CA ASN A 40 1.11 -13.60 -7.88
C ASN A 40 2.22 -12.64 -8.32
N LEU A 41 1.90 -11.35 -8.46
CA LEU A 41 2.88 -10.33 -8.79
C LEU A 41 3.75 -9.98 -7.56
N TYR A 42 3.14 -9.77 -6.41
CA TYR A 42 3.81 -9.34 -5.18
C TYR A 42 4.89 -10.32 -4.73
N TYR A 43 4.61 -11.62 -4.78
CA TYR A 43 5.58 -12.63 -4.39
C TYR A 43 6.69 -12.87 -5.42
N SER A 44 6.57 -12.35 -6.65
CA SER A 44 7.64 -12.43 -7.65
C SER A 44 8.85 -11.53 -7.32
N PHE A 45 8.67 -10.51 -6.48
CA PHE A 45 9.74 -9.55 -6.13
C PHE A 45 9.89 -9.29 -4.63
N SER A 46 8.83 -9.47 -3.83
CA SER A 46 8.85 -9.09 -2.42
C SER A 46 9.90 -9.80 -1.55
N PRO A 47 10.31 -11.07 -1.80
CA PRO A 47 11.41 -11.69 -1.06
C PRO A 47 12.72 -10.93 -1.25
N ILE A 48 13.06 -10.61 -2.50
CA ILE A 48 14.28 -9.87 -2.86
C ILE A 48 14.29 -8.52 -2.15
N VAL A 49 13.20 -7.75 -2.26
CA VAL A 49 13.09 -6.45 -1.57
C VAL A 49 13.26 -6.60 -0.06
N ALA A 50 12.61 -7.59 0.56
CA ALA A 50 12.71 -7.81 2.00
C ALA A 50 14.12 -8.21 2.45
N ASP A 51 14.85 -8.97 1.64
CA ASP A 51 16.25 -9.33 1.91
C ASP A 51 17.14 -8.07 1.88
N TYR A 52 16.99 -7.23 0.85
CA TYR A 52 17.70 -5.94 0.77
C TYR A 52 17.38 -5.00 1.94
N GLU A 53 16.13 -4.97 2.42
CA GLU A 53 15.77 -4.20 3.61
C GLU A 53 16.51 -4.66 4.87
N ARG A 54 16.82 -5.96 5.00
CA ARG A 54 17.57 -6.49 6.15
C ARG A 54 19.06 -6.18 6.05
N GLU A 55 19.61 -6.16 4.84
CA GLU A 55 21.03 -5.91 4.59
C GLU A 55 21.38 -4.42 4.65
N ASN A 56 20.46 -3.53 4.25
CA ASN A 56 20.74 -2.10 4.13
C ASN A 56 19.70 -1.25 4.90
N PRO A 57 20.08 -0.70 6.08
CA PRO A 57 19.21 0.16 6.87
C PRO A 57 18.74 1.44 6.15
N TYR A 58 19.54 2.02 5.25
CA TYR A 58 19.13 3.19 4.46
C TYR A 58 18.07 2.81 3.43
N PHE A 59 18.23 1.67 2.77
CA PHE A 59 17.23 1.16 1.83
C PHE A 59 15.90 0.91 2.55
N LYS A 60 15.94 0.31 3.75
CA LYS A 60 14.75 0.13 4.59
C LYS A 60 14.02 1.45 4.89
N GLU A 61 14.74 2.51 5.25
CA GLU A 61 14.10 3.82 5.51
C GLU A 61 13.53 4.45 4.23
N VAL A 62 14.16 4.24 3.06
CA VAL A 62 13.59 4.65 1.77
C VAL A 62 12.29 3.89 1.48
N ILE A 63 12.28 2.56 1.67
CA ILE A 63 11.08 1.74 1.52
C ILE A 63 10.00 2.20 2.50
N LYS A 64 10.35 2.48 3.74
CA LYS A 64 9.42 3.00 4.75
C LYS A 64 8.79 4.33 4.34
N LEU A 65 9.58 5.27 3.85
CA LEU A 65 9.07 6.54 3.31
C LEU A 65 8.13 6.28 2.14
N ALA A 66 8.52 5.37 1.23
CA ALA A 66 7.73 5.03 0.07
C ALA A 66 6.38 4.40 0.46
N ILE A 67 6.34 3.41 1.34
CA ILE A 67 5.10 2.63 1.60
C ILE A 67 4.18 3.27 2.65
N THR A 68 4.67 4.16 3.51
CA THR A 68 3.86 4.73 4.61
C THR A 68 2.60 5.48 4.12
N PRO A 69 2.66 6.35 3.08
CA PRO A 69 1.48 6.99 2.51
C PRO A 69 0.46 5.97 1.98
N MET A 70 0.94 4.95 1.28
CA MET A 70 0.08 3.89 0.76
C MET A 70 -0.62 3.11 1.87
N ILE A 71 0.11 2.69 2.91
CA ILE A 71 -0.51 2.00 4.06
C ILE A 71 -1.56 2.89 4.71
N SER A 72 -1.29 4.18 4.85
CA SER A 72 -2.24 5.14 5.43
C SER A 72 -3.51 5.24 4.59
N SER A 73 -3.37 5.33 3.27
CA SER A 73 -4.52 5.38 2.36
C SER A 73 -5.36 4.08 2.37
N LEU A 74 -4.71 2.92 2.40
CA LEU A 74 -5.39 1.63 2.48
C LEU A 74 -6.08 1.43 3.83
N SER A 75 -5.49 1.94 4.91
CA SER A 75 -6.07 1.85 6.26
C SER A 75 -7.41 2.57 6.39
N ILE A 76 -7.74 3.51 5.48
CA ILE A 76 -9.06 4.15 5.45
C ILE A 76 -10.15 3.10 5.21
N LEU A 77 -9.86 2.04 4.46
CA LEU A 77 -10.81 0.95 4.17
C LEU A 77 -11.27 0.20 5.43
N ASN A 78 -10.51 0.24 6.52
CA ASN A 78 -10.95 -0.36 7.78
C ASN A 78 -12.17 0.36 8.38
N TYR A 79 -12.36 1.63 8.07
CA TYR A 79 -13.43 2.47 8.60
C TYR A 79 -14.60 2.65 7.64
N VAL A 80 -14.51 2.07 6.44
CA VAL A 80 -15.55 2.17 5.41
C VAL A 80 -16.32 0.85 5.33
N GLU A 81 -17.63 0.94 5.35
CA GLU A 81 -18.53 -0.19 5.10
C GLU A 81 -18.56 -0.45 3.59
N MET A 82 -18.37 -1.71 3.21
CA MET A 82 -18.32 -2.16 1.82
C MET A 82 -19.12 -3.46 1.76
N ASP A 83 -20.44 -3.31 1.77
CA ASP A 83 -21.37 -4.43 1.91
C ASP A 83 -21.69 -5.07 0.56
N THR A 84 -21.32 -4.41 -0.53
CA THR A 84 -21.59 -4.85 -1.91
C THR A 84 -20.33 -4.98 -2.76
N GLU A 85 -20.36 -5.86 -3.77
CA GLU A 85 -19.28 -6.02 -4.76
C GLU A 85 -18.95 -4.72 -5.49
N VAL A 86 -19.97 -3.90 -5.79
CA VAL A 86 -19.80 -2.64 -6.50
C VAL A 86 -19.06 -1.62 -5.64
N GLU A 87 -19.33 -1.56 -4.34
CA GLU A 87 -18.63 -0.68 -3.40
C GLU A 87 -17.16 -1.08 -3.25
N VAL A 88 -16.87 -2.38 -3.08
CA VAL A 88 -15.49 -2.88 -3.00
C VAL A 88 -14.72 -2.51 -4.27
N LEU A 89 -15.30 -2.68 -5.45
CA LEU A 89 -14.67 -2.30 -6.72
C LEU A 89 -14.48 -0.78 -6.82
N GLY A 90 -15.53 0.00 -6.60
CA GLY A 90 -15.49 1.46 -6.76
C GLY A 90 -14.49 2.11 -5.80
N ILE A 91 -14.53 1.71 -4.53
CA ILE A 91 -13.63 2.24 -3.49
C ILE A 91 -12.21 1.70 -3.71
N GLY A 92 -12.05 0.41 -4.03
CA GLY A 92 -10.75 -0.18 -4.35
C GLY A 92 -10.04 0.54 -5.50
N ILE A 93 -10.75 0.78 -6.62
CA ILE A 93 -10.24 1.55 -7.75
C ILE A 93 -9.89 2.98 -7.33
N SER A 94 -10.75 3.63 -6.54
CA SER A 94 -10.50 4.98 -6.04
C SER A 94 -9.22 5.07 -5.21
N VAL A 95 -8.96 4.10 -4.33
CA VAL A 95 -7.72 4.05 -3.53
C VAL A 95 -6.50 3.78 -4.40
N ILE A 96 -6.60 2.93 -5.42
CA ILE A 96 -5.51 2.71 -6.39
C ILE A 96 -5.19 4.02 -7.12
N LEU A 97 -6.20 4.71 -7.64
CA LEU A 97 -6.05 6.00 -8.33
C LEU A 97 -5.46 7.06 -7.40
N LEU A 98 -5.90 7.12 -6.15
CA LEU A 98 -5.34 8.01 -5.13
C LEU A 98 -3.83 7.72 -4.93
N ASN A 99 -3.45 6.45 -4.79
CA ASN A 99 -2.04 6.07 -4.64
C ASN A 99 -1.20 6.47 -5.86
N VAL A 100 -1.64 6.11 -7.07
CA VAL A 100 -0.96 6.49 -8.31
C VAL A 100 -0.83 8.01 -8.40
N GLY A 101 -1.91 8.74 -8.11
CA GLY A 101 -1.94 10.19 -8.06
C GLY A 101 -0.97 10.79 -7.05
N MET A 102 -0.82 10.19 -5.87
CA MET A 102 0.17 10.63 -4.87
C MET A 102 1.61 10.41 -5.36
N TYR A 103 1.94 9.21 -5.86
CA TYR A 103 3.30 8.88 -6.27
C TYR A 103 3.77 9.62 -7.54
N ILE A 104 2.84 10.10 -8.37
CA ILE A 104 3.16 10.92 -9.53
C ILE A 104 3.03 12.41 -9.21
N GLY A 105 1.93 12.80 -8.56
CA GLY A 105 1.56 14.18 -8.31
C GLY A 105 2.47 14.87 -7.30
N ILE A 106 2.84 14.21 -6.18
CA ILE A 106 3.72 14.81 -5.17
C ILE A 106 5.08 15.19 -5.80
N PRO A 107 5.79 14.29 -6.51
CA PRO A 107 7.03 14.67 -7.19
C PRO A 107 6.86 15.81 -8.21
N ILE A 108 5.79 15.82 -9.01
CA ILE A 108 5.54 16.90 -9.98
C ILE A 108 5.38 18.25 -9.28
N VAL A 109 4.58 18.31 -8.22
CA VAL A 109 4.35 19.54 -7.46
C VAL A 109 5.64 20.05 -6.83
N ILE A 110 6.48 19.15 -6.29
CA ILE A 110 7.79 19.52 -5.74
C ILE A 110 8.68 20.13 -6.85
N VAL A 111 8.80 19.48 -8.01
CA VAL A 111 9.64 19.96 -9.12
C VAL A 111 9.15 21.31 -9.65
N VAL A 112 7.85 21.47 -9.88
CA VAL A 112 7.26 22.71 -10.38
C VAL A 112 7.35 23.83 -9.33
N GLY A 113 7.16 23.50 -8.06
CA GLY A 113 7.29 24.44 -6.94
C GLY A 113 8.70 24.99 -6.84
N ILE A 114 9.73 24.13 -6.89
CA ILE A 114 11.14 24.55 -6.86
C ILE A 114 11.45 25.49 -8.04
N ARG A 115 10.97 25.17 -9.25
CA ARG A 115 11.16 26.00 -10.45
C ARG A 115 10.49 27.37 -10.37
N LYS A 116 9.45 27.55 -9.54
CA LYS A 116 8.79 28.84 -9.34
C LYS A 116 9.47 29.71 -8.27
N VAL A 117 10.25 29.10 -7.38
CA VAL A 117 10.95 29.80 -6.29
C VAL A 117 12.35 30.26 -6.72
N ASN A 118 12.97 29.60 -7.70
CA ASN A 118 14.16 30.06 -8.42
C ASN A 118 13.81 31.00 -9.57
#